data_AF-A0A7X7FVJ2-F1
#
_entry.id   AF-A0A7X7FVJ2-F1
#
_cell.length_a   1.000
_cell.length_b   1.000
_cell.length_c   1.000
_cell.angle_alpha   90.00
_cell.angle_beta   90.00
_cell.angle_gamma   90.00
#
_symmetry.space_group_name_H-M   'P 1'
#
loop_
_entity.id
_entity.type
_entity.pdbx_description
1 polymer ?
#
loop_
_entity_poly.entity_id
_entity_poly.type
_entity_poly.pdbx_seq_one_letter_code
_entity_poly.pdbx_strand_id
1 'polypeptide(L)' 'MEAFDFYSFFYYVAIIAGIVAGLLFVFSFLSGKSIIKIDFKWHKRIGITGFILMCLHIILIIILS' A
#
# COMPACT_ATOMS: atom_id res chain seq x y z
N MET A 1 1.92 5.99 -31.54
CA MET A 1 2.44 6.06 -30.16
C MET A 1 1.35 6.72 -29.34
N GLU A 2 0.62 5.93 -28.56
CA GLU A 2 -0.42 6.45 -27.67
C GLU A 2 0.27 7.41 -26.69
N ALA A 3 -0.22 8.64 -26.61
CA ALA A 3 0.30 9.62 -25.68
C ALA A 3 0.13 9.04 -24.27
N PHE A 4 1.24 8.83 -23.57
CA PHE A 4 1.24 8.41 -22.18
C PHE A 4 0.45 9.45 -21.38
N ASP A 5 -0.79 9.12 -21.03
CA ASP A 5 -1.60 9.99 -20.19
C ASP A 5 -1.07 9.88 -18.76
N PHE A 6 -0.22 10.85 -18.42
CA PHE A 6 0.40 10.97 -17.10
C PHE A 6 -0.66 10.89 -15.99
N TYR A 7 -1.82 11.50 -16.19
CA TYR A 7 -2.91 11.46 -15.22
C TYR A 7 -3.40 10.03 -14.99
N SER A 8 -3.76 9.33 -16.07
CA SER A 8 -4.19 7.93 -16.01
C SER A 8 -3.14 7.02 -15.37
N PHE A 9 -1.85 7.21 -15.68
CA PHE A 9 -0.78 6.43 -15.07
C PHE A 9 -0.72 6.60 -13.54
N PHE A 10 -0.65 7.83 -13.04
CA PHE A 10 -0.58 8.07 -11.59
C PHE A 10 -1.86 7.66 -10.87
N TYR A 11 -3.01 7.71 -11.54
CA TYR A 11 -4.27 7.21 -11.00
C TYR A 11 -4.23 5.69 -10.75
N TYR A 12 -3.75 4.91 -11.73
CA TYR A 12 -3.55 3.46 -11.53
C TYR A 12 -2.50 3.15 -10.45
N VAL A 13 -1.40 3.92 -10.40
CA VAL A 13 -0.39 3.77 -9.34
C VAL A 13 -1.00 4.03 -7.96
N ALA A 14 -1.84 5.06 -7.83
CA ALA A 14 -2.55 5.34 -6.59
C ALA A 14 -3.42 4.15 -6.17
N ILE A 15 -4.25 3.61 -7.09
CA ILE A 15 -5.11 2.46 -6.81
C ILE A 15 -4.29 1.25 -6.35
N ILE A 16 -3.24 0.89 -7.08
CA ILE A 16 -2.41 -0.27 -6.76
C ILE A 16 -1.73 -0.08 -5.40
N ALA A 17 -1.19 1.11 -5.12
CA ALA A 17 -0.59 1.41 -3.83
C ALA A 17 -1.58 1.23 -2.67
N GLY A 18 -2.83 1.69 -2.84
CA GLY A 18 -3.90 1.51 -1.84
C GLY A 18 -4.25 0.04 -1.61
N ILE A 19 -4.39 -0.75 -2.68
CA ILE A 19 -4.68 -2.19 -2.58
C ILE A 19 -3.54 -2.92 -1.85
N VAL A 20 -2.28 -2.68 -2.25
CA VAL A 20 -1.11 -3.33 -1.63
C VAL A 20 -0.98 -2.91 -0.17
N ALA A 21 -1.17 -1.63 0.16
CA ALA A 21 -1.18 -1.15 1.54
C ALA A 21 -2.25 -1.86 2.38
N GLY A 22 -3.47 -1.96 1.86
CA GLY A 22 -4.57 -2.68 2.52
C GLY A 22 -4.23 -4.14 2.80
N LEU A 23 -3.67 -4.86 1.82
CA LEU A 23 -3.24 -6.25 2.00
C LEU A 23 -2.14 -6.39 3.06
N LEU A 24 -1.14 -5.50 3.04
CA LEU A 24 -0.06 -5.51 4.04
C LEU A 24 -0.60 -5.25 5.45
N PHE A 25 -1.59 -4.37 5.60
CA PHE A 25 -2.25 -4.15 6.89
C PHE A 25 -3.03 -5.37 7.36
N VAL A 26 -3.76 -6.06 6.46
CA VAL A 26 -4.44 -7.31 6.81
C VAL A 26 -3.44 -8.37 7.27
N PHE A 27 -2.32 -8.54 6.56
CA PHE A 27 -1.25 -9.46 6.96
C PHE A 27 -0.63 -9.08 8.31
N SER A 28 -0.37 -7.79 8.52
CA SER A 28 0.13 -7.26 9.80
C SER A 28 -0.86 -7.55 10.94
N PHE A 29 -2.16 -7.37 10.72
CA PHE A 29 -3.20 -7.65 11.70
C PHE A 29 -3.31 -9.14 12.04
N LEU A 30 -3.30 -10.01 11.02
CA LEU A 30 -3.37 -11.45 11.21
C LEU A 30 -2.14 -11.99 11.95
N SER A 31 -0.96 -11.40 11.72
CA SER A 31 0.24 -11.74 12.47
C SER A 31 0.24 -11.20 13.90
N GLY A 32 -0.30 -10.00 14.13
CA GLY A 32 -0.53 -9.48 15.48
C GLY A 32 -1.48 -10.37 16.30
N LYS A 33 -2.43 -11.04 15.65
CA LYS A 33 -3.32 -12.04 16.27
C LYS A 33 -2.71 -13.43 16.41
N SER A 34 -1.45 -13.63 16.02
CA SER A 34 -0.78 -14.94 16.00
C SER A 34 -1.47 -16.01 15.12
N ILE A 35 -2.35 -15.60 14.21
CA ILE A 35 -2.96 -16.49 13.21
C ILE A 35 -1.91 -16.89 12.18
N ILE A 36 -1.09 -15.93 11.75
CA ILE A 36 0.06 -16.15 10.89
C ILE A 36 1.32 -15.99 11.73
N LYS A 37 2.11 -17.05 11.87
CA LYS A 37 3.39 -17.02 12.57
C LYS A 37 4.45 -16.41 11.65
N ILE A 38 4.82 -15.17 11.93
CA ILE A 38 5.96 -14.48 11.32
C ILE A 38 6.79 -13.82 12.41
N ASP A 39 8.10 -13.72 12.18
CA ASP A 39 8.98 -13.06 13.13
C ASP A 39 8.57 -11.61 13.34
N PHE A 40 8.71 -11.13 14.58
CA PHE A 40 8.40 -9.75 14.94
C PHE A 40 9.11 -8.72 14.04
N LYS A 41 10.34 -9.03 13.60
CA LYS A 41 11.11 -8.18 12.68
C LYS A 41 10.39 -8.02 11.32
N TRP A 42 9.79 -9.09 10.81
CA TRP A 42 9.03 -9.07 9.56
C TRP A 42 7.67 -8.41 9.74
N HIS A 43 6.96 -8.69 10.84
CA HIS A 43 5.72 -7.98 11.19
C HIS A 43 5.92 -6.45 11.22
N LYS A 44 6.96 -5.97 11.91
CA LYS A 44 7.30 -4.55 11.97
C LYS A 44 7.60 -3.95 10.58
N ARG A 45 8.34 -4.67 9.74
CA ARG A 45 8.65 -4.23 8.37
C ARG A 45 7.40 -4.13 7.51
N ILE A 46 6.53 -5.15 7.53
CA ILE A 46 5.25 -5.17 6.81
C ILE A 46 4.38 -3.98 7.23
N GLY A 47 4.27 -3.73 8.54
CA GLY A 47 3.51 -2.58 9.06
C GLY A 47 4.05 -1.24 8.57
N ILE A 48 5.36 -1.02 8.62
CA ILE A 48 6.00 0.23 8.15
C ILE A 48 5.82 0.39 6.64
N THR A 49 6.08 -0.66 5.86
CA THR A 49 5.92 -0.63 4.39
C THR A 49 4.46 -0.36 3.99
N GLY A 50 3.50 -1.01 4.65
CA GLY A 50 2.08 -0.76 4.43
C GLY A 50 1.67 0.68 4.75
N PHE A 51 2.19 1.23 5.85
CA PHE A 51 1.94 2.63 6.22
C PHE A 51 2.49 3.63 5.19
N ILE A 52 3.74 3.43 4.74
CA ILE A 52 4.35 4.30 3.72
C ILE A 52 3.55 4.26 2.41
N LEU A 53 3.14 3.07 1.97
CA LEU A 53 2.31 2.92 0.76
C LEU A 53 0.95 3.59 0.91
N MET A 54 0.34 3.55 2.10
CA MET A 54 -0.92 4.24 2.37
C MET A 54 -0.75 5.76 2.31
N CYS A 55 0.34 6.30 2.86
CA CYS A 55 0.65 7.73 2.73
C CYS A 55 0.81 8.13 1.26
N LEU A 56 1.55 7.34 0.47
CA LEU A 56 1.72 7.59 -0.97
C LEU A 56 0.38 7.52 -1.71
N HIS A 57 -0.46 6.52 -1.41
CA HIS A 57 -1.80 6.39 -1.96
C HIS A 57 -2.64 7.65 -1.69
N ILE A 58 -2.69 8.11 -0.43
CA ILE A 58 -3.47 9.30 -0.04
C ILE A 58 -2.96 10.55 -0.75
N ILE A 59 -1.63 10.76 -0.78
CA ILE A 59 -1.03 11.92 -1.45
C ILE A 59 -1.38 11.91 -2.94
N LEU A 60 -1.26 10.76 -3.62
CA LEU A 60 -1.58 10.64 -5.03
C LEU A 60 -3.07 10.90 -5.29
N ILE A 61 -3.97 10.36 -4.45
CA ILE A 61 -5.40 10.62 -4.58
C ILE A 61 -5.72 12.11 -4.42
N ILE A 62 -5.15 12.79 -3.43
CA ILE A 62 -5.36 14.23 -3.21
C ILE A 62 -4.85 15.07 -4.39
N ILE A 63 -3.72 14.69 -4.99
CA ILE A 63 -3.15 15.42 -6.14
C ILE A 63 -4.00 15.20 -7.41
N LEU A 64 -4.62 14.04 -7.56
CA LEU A 64 -5.37 13.64 -8.76
C LEU A 64 -6.87 13.93 -8.67
N SER A 65 -7.40 14.23 -7.49
CA SER A 65 -8.80 14.61 -7.22
C SER A 65 -9.07 16.08 -7.54
#